data_AF-A0A1Q7LG37-F1
#
_entry.id   AF-A0A1Q7LG37-F1
#
_cell.length_a   1.000
_cell.length_b   1.000
_cell.length_c   1.000
_cell.angle_alpha   90.00
_cell.angle_beta   90.00
_cell.angle_gamma   90.00
#
_symmetry.space_group_name_H-M   'P 1'
#
loop_
_entity.id
_entity.type
_entity.pdbx_description
1 polymer ?
#
loop_
_entity_poly.entity_id
_entity_poly.type
_entity_poly.pdbx_seq_one_letter_code
_entity_poly.pdbx_strand_id
1 'polypeptide(L)'
;MRARVGGHAGVVYWNPGPGIVANNRYDFEAFSRVTGEASVRTRSWGARLFAGAYLGSSDPVRQRRISIAGADPYETFTNPFLRSQGALLVRPDFHYQAPGGANLRGFRPDLGGRWAVGLNLEATPWVLRRDQGILRGLGLEAFADAGIVDTTAIPSSPPGQWYTTLYDIGVGVMTRHQVKELAWTLRFEVPLAVNRWDDARDFTPGDKRFAFRWQVSLGSSF
;
A
#
# COMPACT_ATOMS: atom_id res chain seq x y z
N MET A 1 -20.71 3.48 2.49
CA MET A 1 -19.77 3.11 3.57
C MET A 1 -19.44 1.64 3.40
N ARG A 2 -18.17 1.26 3.56
CA ARG A 2 -17.71 -0.14 3.49
C ARG A 2 -16.75 -0.38 4.66
N ALA A 3 -16.90 -1.52 5.33
CA ALA A 3 -15.97 -1.95 6.36
C ALA A 3 -15.55 -3.40 6.06
N ARG A 4 -14.29 -3.72 6.33
CA ARG A 4 -13.73 -5.07 6.17
C ARG A 4 -12.80 -5.34 7.36
N VAL A 5 -12.92 -6.52 7.93
CA VAL A 5 -12.00 -7.04 8.95
C VAL A 5 -11.49 -8.39 8.46
N GLY A 6 -10.20 -8.64 8.65
CA GLY A 6 -9.53 -9.89 8.29
C GLY A 6 -8.59 -10.32 9.41
N GLY A 7 -8.60 -11.61 9.72
CA GLY A 7 -7.73 -12.24 10.69
C GLY A 7 -7.08 -13.48 10.09
N HIS A 8 -5.79 -13.66 10.32
CA HIS A 8 -5.03 -14.83 9.88
C HIS A 8 -4.14 -15.28 11.04
N ALA A 9 -4.03 -16.58 11.27
CA ALA A 9 -3.11 -17.15 12.25
C ALA A 9 -2.32 -18.28 11.61
N GLY A 10 -1.13 -18.56 12.13
CA GLY A 10 -0.34 -19.68 11.70
C GLY A 10 0.96 -19.82 12.47
N VAL A 11 1.89 -20.59 11.89
CA VAL A 11 3.23 -20.81 12.43
C VAL A 11 4.27 -20.34 11.41
N VAL A 12 5.37 -19.75 11.87
CA VAL A 12 6.57 -19.44 11.09
C VAL A 12 7.66 -20.43 11.49
N TYR A 13 8.45 -20.85 10.51
CA TYR A 13 9.65 -21.63 10.70
C TYR A 13 10.86 -20.78 10.36
N TRP A 14 11.85 -20.71 11.25
CA TRP A 14 13.10 -19.98 11.03
C TRP A 14 14.30 -20.92 11.21
N ASN A 15 15.27 -20.86 10.28
CA ASN A 15 16.57 -21.54 10.39
C ASN A 15 17.72 -20.51 10.37
N PRO A 16 18.26 -20.08 11.53
CA PRO A 16 19.33 -19.10 11.57
C PRO A 16 20.69 -19.78 11.33
N GLY A 17 21.31 -19.57 10.16
CA GLY A 17 22.69 -20.02 9.85
C GLY A 17 23.73 -18.88 9.96
N PRO A 18 25.04 -19.17 10.18
CA PRO A 18 25.78 -20.18 9.42
C PRO A 18 26.59 -21.19 10.29
N GLY A 19 26.51 -22.49 9.99
CA GLY A 19 27.35 -23.54 10.60
C GLY A 19 26.81 -24.98 10.49
N ILE A 20 27.68 -25.99 10.72
CA ILE A 20 27.35 -27.43 10.63
C ILE A 20 26.51 -27.91 11.83
N VAL A 21 25.22 -28.12 11.53
CA VAL A 21 24.21 -29.11 11.94
C VAL A 21 24.30 -29.80 13.32
N ALA A 22 23.32 -29.46 14.18
CA ALA A 22 22.83 -30.31 15.28
C ALA A 22 21.35 -30.69 15.04
N ASN A 23 20.96 -31.90 15.47
CA ASN A 23 19.72 -32.59 15.06
C ASN A 23 18.38 -31.92 15.43
N ASN A 24 18.35 -30.85 16.22
CA ASN A 24 17.08 -30.17 16.50
C ASN A 24 17.29 -28.68 16.82
N ARG A 25 17.30 -27.84 15.78
CA ARG A 25 17.22 -26.38 15.92
C ARG A 25 16.11 -25.85 15.00
N TYR A 26 14.91 -26.37 15.21
CA TYR A 26 13.69 -25.91 14.55
C TYR A 26 12.92 -25.02 15.53
N ASP A 27 13.08 -23.70 15.40
CA ASP A 27 12.27 -22.76 16.17
C ASP A 27 10.97 -22.50 15.39
N PHE A 28 9.89 -23.09 15.90
CA PHE A 28 8.53 -22.84 15.45
C PHE A 28 7.93 -21.73 16.28
N GLU A 29 7.49 -20.66 15.62
CA GLU A 29 6.84 -19.55 16.31
C GLU A 29 5.43 -19.34 15.80
N ALA A 30 4.47 -19.35 16.73
CA ALA A 30 3.10 -18.99 16.41
C ALA A 30 2.98 -17.48 16.17
N PHE A 31 2.17 -17.12 15.19
CA PHE A 31 1.84 -15.73 14.92
C PHE A 31 0.35 -15.58 14.60
N SER A 32 -0.16 -14.39 14.84
CA SER A 32 -1.44 -13.94 14.31
C SER A 32 -1.30 -12.58 13.67
N ARG A 33 -2.15 -12.31 12.69
CA ARG A 33 -2.22 -11.08 11.93
C ARG A 33 -3.65 -10.64 11.85
N VAL A 34 -3.90 -9.41 12.28
CA VAL A 34 -5.23 -8.79 12.27
C VAL A 34 -5.16 -7.51 11.45
N THR A 35 -6.11 -7.33 10.56
CA THR A 35 -6.23 -6.14 9.71
C THR A 35 -7.68 -5.68 9.68
N GLY A 36 -7.91 -4.38 9.85
CA GLY A 36 -9.20 -3.73 9.73
C GLY A 36 -9.12 -2.55 8.78
N GLU A 37 -10.16 -2.39 7.97
CA GLU A 37 -10.32 -1.26 7.07
C GLU A 37 -11.76 -0.74 7.14
N ALA A 38 -11.90 0.57 7.18
CA ALA A 38 -13.18 1.25 6.98
C ALA A 38 -13.01 2.35 5.92
N SER A 39 -13.93 2.42 4.96
CA SER A 39 -13.92 3.46 3.95
C SER A 39 -15.31 4.07 3.72
N VAL A 40 -15.32 5.37 3.48
CA VAL A 40 -16.50 6.14 3.11
C VAL A 40 -16.18 6.91 1.84
N ARG A 41 -17.10 6.89 0.89
CA ARG A 41 -16.94 7.62 -0.36
C ARG A 41 -18.25 8.28 -0.75
N THR A 42 -18.14 9.53 -1.17
CA THR A 42 -19.21 10.33 -1.76
C THR A 42 -18.88 10.58 -3.24
N ARG A 43 -19.62 11.48 -3.89
CA ARG A 43 -19.42 11.80 -5.31
C ARG A 43 -18.02 12.34 -5.63
N SER A 44 -17.45 13.12 -4.70
CA SER A 44 -16.20 13.88 -4.92
C SER A 44 -15.22 13.74 -3.77
N TRP A 45 -15.53 12.97 -2.72
CA TRP A 45 -14.67 12.81 -1.56
C TRP A 45 -14.58 11.34 -1.18
N GLY A 46 -13.41 10.92 -0.72
CA GLY A 46 -13.16 9.61 -0.17
C GLY A 46 -12.33 9.71 1.11
N ALA A 47 -12.63 8.87 2.08
CA ALA A 47 -11.78 8.64 3.23
C ALA A 47 -11.67 7.14 3.51
N ARG A 48 -10.47 6.68 3.87
CA ARG A 48 -10.20 5.29 4.27
C ARG A 48 -9.32 5.30 5.51
N LEU A 49 -9.71 4.53 6.51
CA LEU A 49 -8.93 4.23 7.71
C LEU A 49 -8.53 2.77 7.66
N PHE A 50 -7.25 2.50 7.89
CA PHE A 50 -6.68 1.16 7.99
C PHE A 50 -5.93 1.00 9.32
N ALA A 51 -6.05 -0.17 9.92
CA ALA A 51 -5.21 -0.60 11.04
C ALA A 51 -4.82 -2.06 10.85
N GLY A 52 -3.54 -2.38 11.04
CA GLY A 52 -3.03 -3.74 10.96
C GLY A 52 -1.97 -4.01 12.01
N ALA A 53 -1.97 -5.23 12.55
CA ALA A 53 -0.98 -5.68 13.52
C ALA A 53 -0.61 -7.15 13.28
N TYR A 54 0.68 -7.43 13.42
CA TYR A 54 1.29 -8.75 13.52
C TYR A 54 1.65 -8.99 14.99
N LEU A 55 1.07 -10.05 15.55
CA LEU A 55 1.25 -10.48 16.92
C LEU A 55 2.04 -11.80 16.90
N GLY A 56 3.27 -11.75 17.40
CA GLY A 56 4.21 -12.87 17.47
C GLY A 56 5.46 -12.42 18.19
N SER A 57 6.21 -13.36 18.77
CA SER A 57 7.47 -13.10 19.48
C SER A 57 8.60 -12.67 18.55
N SER A 58 8.63 -13.23 17.33
CA SER A 58 9.60 -12.92 16.28
C SER A 58 9.25 -11.68 15.48
N ASP A 59 10.28 -11.12 14.86
CA ASP A 59 10.11 -10.15 13.79
C ASP A 59 9.37 -10.78 12.60
N PRO A 60 8.38 -10.08 12.03
CA PRO A 60 7.63 -10.58 10.90
C PRO A 60 8.57 -10.81 9.70
N VAL A 61 8.54 -12.03 9.19
CA VAL A 61 9.12 -12.36 7.88
C VAL A 61 8.60 -11.37 6.84
N ARG A 62 9.43 -11.01 5.85
CA ARG A 62 9.10 -9.97 4.86
C ARG A 62 7.71 -10.12 4.26
N GLN A 63 7.28 -11.37 4.07
CA GLN A 63 6.01 -11.76 3.47
C GLN A 63 4.78 -11.60 4.39
N ARG A 64 4.95 -11.37 5.69
CA ARG A 64 3.87 -11.24 6.70
C ARG A 64 3.84 -9.88 7.39
N ARG A 65 4.73 -8.97 6.99
CA ARG A 65 4.76 -7.58 7.46
C ARG A 65 3.48 -6.86 7.09
N ILE A 66 3.08 -5.92 7.93
CA ILE A 66 2.01 -4.99 7.57
C ILE A 66 2.61 -3.97 6.59
N SER A 67 2.21 -4.06 5.32
CA SER A 67 2.65 -3.14 4.27
C SER A 67 2.22 -1.71 4.56
N ILE A 68 3.14 -0.78 4.36
CA ILE A 68 2.90 0.65 4.55
C ILE A 68 2.42 1.30 3.25
N ALA A 69 2.97 0.87 2.11
CA ALA A 69 2.60 1.37 0.79
C ALA A 69 2.07 0.23 -0.09
N GLY A 70 0.74 0.17 -0.25
CA GLY A 70 0.08 -0.79 -1.13
C GLY A 70 -0.23 -2.16 -0.51
N ALA A 71 -0.90 -3.00 -1.31
CA ALA A 71 -1.43 -4.28 -0.89
C ALA A 71 -0.35 -5.29 -0.53
N ASP A 72 -0.72 -6.17 0.40
CA ASP A 72 0.07 -7.32 0.80
C ASP A 72 0.43 -8.20 -0.43
N PRO A 73 1.68 -8.67 -0.55
CA PRO A 73 2.08 -9.68 -1.54
C PRO A 73 1.16 -10.91 -1.64
N TYR A 74 0.35 -11.23 -0.61
CA TYR A 74 -0.65 -12.29 -0.66
C TYR A 74 -2.06 -11.89 -1.12
N GLU A 75 -2.47 -10.63 -1.01
CA GLU A 75 -3.70 -10.16 -1.69
C GLU A 75 -3.55 -10.12 -3.22
N THR A 76 -2.31 -10.14 -3.71
CA THR A 76 -1.97 -10.18 -5.14
C THR A 76 -1.91 -11.61 -5.72
N PHE A 77 -1.86 -12.67 -4.89
CA PHE A 77 -1.92 -14.06 -5.40
C PHE A 77 -3.33 -14.50 -5.83
N THR A 78 -4.38 -13.86 -5.31
CA THR A 78 -5.78 -14.15 -5.67
C THR A 78 -6.27 -13.36 -6.89
N ASN A 79 -5.47 -12.41 -7.42
CA ASN A 79 -5.82 -11.63 -8.60
C ASN A 79 -4.73 -11.75 -9.69
N PRO A 80 -4.95 -12.54 -10.75
CA PRO A 80 -3.92 -12.86 -11.75
C PRO A 80 -3.39 -11.65 -12.55
N PHE A 81 -4.01 -10.47 -12.40
CA PHE A 81 -3.67 -9.25 -13.15
C PHE A 81 -2.83 -8.22 -12.36
N LEU A 82 -2.54 -8.45 -11.08
CA LEU A 82 -1.84 -7.49 -10.22
C LEU A 82 -0.72 -8.23 -9.47
N ARG A 83 0.53 -8.16 -9.94
CA ARG A 83 1.70 -8.72 -9.24
C ARG A 83 2.59 -7.58 -8.73
N SER A 84 3.05 -7.68 -7.48
CA SER A 84 3.96 -6.70 -6.84
C SER A 84 5.43 -6.94 -7.22
N GLN A 85 6.27 -5.88 -7.12
CA GLN A 85 7.72 -5.95 -7.35
C GLN A 85 8.38 -7.06 -6.50
N GLY A 86 9.21 -7.90 -7.14
CA GLY A 86 9.94 -8.99 -6.49
C GLY A 86 9.37 -10.41 -6.69
N ALA A 87 8.24 -10.58 -7.40
CA ALA A 87 7.73 -11.90 -7.78
C ALA A 87 8.52 -12.50 -8.98
N LEU A 88 8.71 -13.83 -9.01
CA LEU A 88 9.33 -14.53 -10.13
C LEU A 88 8.56 -14.23 -11.44
N LEU A 89 9.28 -13.81 -12.50
CA LEU A 89 8.79 -13.45 -13.86
C LEU A 89 8.18 -12.04 -14.04
N VAL A 90 8.60 -11.03 -13.27
CA VAL A 90 8.24 -9.61 -13.51
C VAL A 90 9.24 -8.97 -14.48
N ARG A 91 8.74 -8.36 -15.57
CA ARG A 91 9.54 -7.57 -16.51
C ARG A 91 9.91 -6.21 -15.89
N PRO A 92 11.07 -5.61 -16.22
CA PRO A 92 11.62 -4.44 -15.54
C PRO A 92 10.69 -3.21 -15.48
N ASP A 93 9.76 -3.05 -16.44
CA ASP A 93 9.08 -1.79 -16.69
C ASP A 93 7.55 -1.81 -16.47
N PHE A 94 7.01 -2.80 -15.73
CA PHE A 94 5.57 -2.93 -15.50
C PHE A 94 5.22 -2.87 -13.99
N HIS A 95 4.80 -1.69 -13.52
CA HIS A 95 4.45 -1.45 -12.12
C HIS A 95 2.93 -1.43 -11.91
N TYR A 96 2.34 -2.57 -11.55
CA TYR A 96 0.97 -2.59 -11.02
C TYR A 96 0.99 -2.23 -9.53
N GLN A 97 0.26 -1.19 -9.11
CA GLN A 97 0.03 -0.91 -7.70
C GLN A 97 -1.38 -1.32 -7.30
N ALA A 98 -1.49 -2.41 -6.57
CA ALA A 98 -2.69 -2.74 -5.82
C ALA A 98 -2.69 -1.91 -4.53
N PRO A 99 -3.72 -1.11 -4.26
CA PRO A 99 -3.86 -0.41 -2.99
C PRO A 99 -4.22 -1.41 -1.88
N GLY A 100 -3.61 -1.23 -0.70
CA GLY A 100 -3.83 -2.05 0.48
C GLY A 100 -2.87 -1.66 1.62
N GLY A 101 -2.97 -2.32 2.77
CA GLY A 101 -2.23 -1.90 3.96
C GLY A 101 -2.56 -0.46 4.37
N ALA A 102 -1.59 0.26 4.94
CA ALA A 102 -1.74 1.68 5.30
C ALA A 102 -1.83 2.62 4.08
N ASN A 103 -1.47 2.14 2.88
CA ASN A 103 -1.63 2.81 1.59
C ASN A 103 -1.03 4.23 1.54
N LEU A 104 0.15 4.44 2.12
CA LEU A 104 0.89 5.70 1.97
C LEU A 104 1.55 5.73 0.59
N ARG A 105 0.98 6.50 -0.35
CA ARG A 105 1.27 6.38 -1.79
C ARG A 105 2.66 6.86 -2.17
N GLY A 106 3.21 7.80 -1.41
CA GLY A 106 4.53 8.39 -1.63
C GLY A 106 5.71 7.46 -1.28
N PHE A 107 5.47 6.38 -0.54
CA PHE A 107 6.52 5.54 0.03
C PHE A 107 6.76 4.28 -0.79
N ARG A 108 7.95 3.68 -0.62
CA ARG A 108 8.29 2.44 -1.33
C ARG A 108 7.41 1.27 -0.87
N PRO A 109 6.96 0.40 -1.80
CA PRO A 109 6.06 -0.69 -1.51
C PRO A 109 6.68 -1.84 -0.71
N ASP A 110 8.01 -1.90 -0.60
CA ASP A 110 8.72 -2.92 0.18
C ASP A 110 8.80 -2.60 1.69
N LEU A 111 8.36 -1.40 2.08
CA LEU A 111 8.34 -0.98 3.48
C LEU A 111 7.17 -1.62 4.22
N GLY A 112 7.50 -2.26 5.34
CA GLY A 112 6.52 -2.90 6.20
C GLY A 112 7.12 -3.24 7.56
N GLY A 113 6.27 -3.28 8.58
CA GLY A 113 6.66 -3.54 9.96
C GLY A 113 5.67 -4.44 10.69
N ARG A 114 5.73 -4.43 12.03
CA ARG A 114 4.82 -5.24 12.86
C ARG A 114 3.41 -4.70 12.86
N TRP A 115 3.24 -3.38 12.82
CA TRP A 115 1.93 -2.75 12.84
C TRP A 115 1.96 -1.44 12.04
N ALA A 116 0.79 -1.03 11.57
CA ALA A 116 0.60 0.26 10.93
C ALA A 116 -0.85 0.72 11.07
N VAL A 117 -1.03 2.02 11.24
CA VAL A 117 -2.32 2.70 11.16
C VAL A 117 -2.21 3.77 10.10
N GLY A 118 -3.15 3.82 9.17
CA GLY A 118 -3.14 4.76 8.04
C GLY A 118 -4.50 5.40 7.83
N LEU A 119 -4.50 6.69 7.51
CA LEU A 119 -5.64 7.48 7.10
C LEU A 119 -5.36 8.03 5.70
N ASN A 120 -6.24 7.72 4.76
CA ASN A 120 -6.19 8.21 3.38
C ASN A 120 -7.38 9.12 3.14
N LEU A 121 -7.13 10.30 2.59
CA LEU A 121 -8.14 11.28 2.19
C LEU A 121 -7.98 11.60 0.71
N GLU A 122 -9.10 11.63 0.00
CA GLU A 122 -9.15 11.94 -1.43
C GLU A 122 -10.26 12.95 -1.72
N ALA A 123 -9.96 13.88 -2.62
CA ALA A 123 -10.92 14.79 -3.23
C ALA A 123 -10.81 14.66 -4.75
N THR A 124 -11.91 14.32 -5.41
CA THR A 124 -11.97 14.15 -6.86
C THR A 124 -13.13 14.96 -7.47
N PRO A 125 -12.99 16.29 -7.61
CA PRO A 125 -13.92 17.09 -8.41
C PRO A 125 -13.93 16.62 -9.87
N TRP A 126 -15.14 16.39 -10.40
CA TRP A 126 -15.34 15.97 -11.78
C TRP A 126 -15.38 17.17 -12.71
N VAL A 127 -14.46 17.23 -13.67
CA VAL A 127 -14.38 18.26 -14.70
C VAL A 127 -15.29 17.92 -15.88
N LEU A 128 -15.36 16.64 -16.24
CA LEU A 128 -16.20 16.16 -17.33
C LEU A 128 -16.94 14.91 -16.90
N ARG A 129 -18.22 14.82 -17.28
CA ARG A 129 -19.04 13.60 -17.19
C ARG A 129 -19.83 13.44 -18.47
N ARG A 130 -19.83 12.22 -19.00
CA ARG A 130 -20.52 11.87 -20.24
C ARG A 130 -21.25 10.54 -20.07
N ASP A 131 -22.48 10.50 -20.56
CA ASP A 131 -23.33 9.31 -20.57
C ASP A 131 -23.18 8.48 -21.85
N GLN A 132 -22.32 8.90 -22.78
CA GLN A 132 -22.05 8.21 -24.04
C GLN A 132 -20.54 8.20 -24.36
N GLY A 133 -20.12 7.20 -25.14
CA GLY A 133 -18.72 7.00 -25.53
C GLY A 133 -17.90 6.16 -24.53
N ILE A 134 -16.63 5.92 -24.87
CA ILE A 134 -15.70 5.13 -24.04
C ILE A 134 -15.34 5.92 -22.78
N LEU A 135 -14.92 7.19 -22.92
CA LEU A 135 -14.62 8.06 -21.80
C LEU A 135 -15.91 8.59 -21.16
N ARG A 136 -16.17 8.15 -19.93
CA ARG A 136 -17.35 8.49 -19.13
C ARG A 136 -17.11 9.66 -18.17
N GLY A 137 -15.86 9.90 -17.78
CA GLY A 137 -15.56 11.04 -16.94
C GLY A 137 -14.09 11.34 -16.77
N LEU A 138 -13.81 12.59 -16.45
CA LEU A 138 -12.51 13.14 -16.11
C LEU A 138 -12.65 13.91 -14.80
N GLY A 139 -11.83 13.56 -13.81
CA GLY A 139 -11.75 14.25 -12.54
C GLY A 139 -10.31 14.66 -12.25
N LEU A 140 -10.15 15.81 -11.59
CA LEU A 140 -8.88 16.18 -10.97
C LEU A 140 -8.90 15.61 -9.56
N GLU A 141 -7.76 15.09 -9.13
CA GLU A 141 -7.61 14.47 -7.82
C GLU A 141 -6.65 15.28 -6.96
N ALA A 142 -6.99 15.44 -5.68
CA ALA A 142 -6.06 15.77 -4.62
C ALA A 142 -6.14 14.68 -3.55
N PHE A 143 -5.00 14.27 -3.02
CA PHE A 143 -4.93 13.26 -1.96
C PHE A 143 -4.00 13.70 -0.83
N ALA A 144 -4.31 13.22 0.37
CA ALA A 144 -3.48 13.36 1.54
C ALA A 144 -3.54 12.06 2.34
N ASP A 145 -2.38 11.46 2.56
CA ASP A 145 -2.21 10.21 3.26
C ASP A 145 -1.33 10.44 4.49
N ALA A 146 -1.72 9.89 5.62
CA ALA A 146 -0.96 9.98 6.86
C ALA A 146 -1.02 8.64 7.59
N GLY A 147 0.07 8.28 8.26
CA GLY A 147 0.14 7.04 8.99
C GLY A 147 1.12 7.06 10.15
N ILE A 148 0.88 6.17 11.09
CA ILE A 148 1.78 5.85 12.18
C ILE A 148 2.16 4.39 12.02
N VAL A 149 3.46 4.13 11.93
CA VAL A 149 3.99 2.80 11.60
C VAL A 149 5.01 2.35 12.62
N ASP A 150 5.21 1.04 12.70
CA ASP A 150 6.25 0.42 13.51
C ASP A 150 7.66 0.85 13.05
N THR A 151 8.57 1.04 14.01
CA THR A 151 9.93 1.54 13.74
C THR A 151 10.82 0.54 13.01
N THR A 152 10.44 -0.74 12.97
CA THR A 152 11.11 -1.75 12.13
C THR A 152 10.96 -1.47 10.63
N ALA A 153 9.94 -0.69 10.25
CA ALA A 153 9.71 -0.33 8.87
C ALA A 153 10.49 0.91 8.44
N ILE A 154 10.44 1.96 9.26
CA ILE A 154 11.24 3.20 9.12
C ILE A 154 11.64 3.65 10.52
N PRO A 155 12.93 3.94 10.80
CA PRO A 155 13.36 4.41 12.11
C PRO A 155 12.64 5.68 12.57
N SER A 156 12.40 5.82 13.88
CA SER A 156 11.76 7.02 14.41
C SER A 156 12.67 8.23 14.26
N SER A 157 12.07 9.40 14.01
CA SER A 157 12.77 10.67 14.17
C SER A 157 11.82 11.71 14.78
N PRO A 158 12.11 12.22 15.99
CA PRO A 158 13.34 12.00 16.77
C PRO A 158 13.55 10.53 17.25
N PRO A 159 14.80 10.08 17.46
CA PRO A 159 15.09 8.73 17.93
C PRO A 159 14.46 8.43 19.29
N GLY A 160 14.17 7.15 19.55
CA GLY A 160 13.67 6.67 20.85
C GLY A 160 12.15 6.57 20.96
N GLN A 161 11.40 6.84 19.88
CA GLN A 161 9.98 6.54 19.84
C GLN A 161 9.76 5.10 19.36
N TRP A 162 8.65 4.49 19.77
CA TRP A 162 8.24 3.15 19.34
C TRP A 162 7.43 3.17 18.03
N TYR A 163 7.28 4.35 17.43
CA TYR A 163 6.56 4.56 16.18
C TYR A 163 7.26 5.59 15.29
N THR A 164 6.87 5.60 14.02
CA THR A 164 7.28 6.60 13.04
C THR A 164 6.04 7.19 12.37
N THR A 165 5.94 8.51 12.35
CA THR A 165 4.87 9.22 11.63
C THR A 165 5.29 9.49 10.19
N LEU A 166 4.41 9.12 9.26
CA LEU A 166 4.59 9.25 7.83
C LEU A 166 3.43 10.02 7.22
N TYR A 167 3.70 10.85 6.23
CA TYR A 167 2.65 11.47 5.44
C TYR A 167 3.11 11.78 4.02
N ASP A 168 2.14 11.77 3.11
CA ASP A 168 2.31 12.25 1.76
C ASP A 168 1.07 13.00 1.25
N ILE A 169 1.29 13.97 0.38
CA ILE A 169 0.26 14.82 -0.21
C ILE A 169 0.58 14.97 -1.69
N GLY A 170 -0.44 14.89 -2.52
CA GLY A 170 -0.26 15.07 -3.95
C GLY A 170 -1.54 15.33 -4.71
N VAL A 171 -1.37 15.33 -6.03
CA VAL A 171 -2.44 15.60 -6.98
C VAL A 171 -2.43 14.56 -8.08
N GLY A 172 -3.54 14.46 -8.82
CA GLY A 172 -3.65 13.52 -9.91
C GLY A 172 -4.81 13.81 -10.84
N VAL A 173 -4.98 12.90 -11.79
CA VAL A 173 -6.08 12.87 -12.74
C VAL A 173 -6.69 11.48 -12.73
N MET A 174 -8.01 11.43 -12.57
CA MET A 174 -8.81 10.23 -12.64
C MET A 174 -9.64 10.25 -13.92
N THR A 175 -9.56 9.18 -14.70
CA THR A 175 -10.46 8.97 -15.85
C THR A 175 -11.29 7.71 -15.66
N ARG A 176 -12.58 7.80 -16.00
CA ARG A 176 -13.50 6.67 -15.98
C ARG A 176 -13.85 6.31 -17.41
N HIS A 177 -13.76 5.02 -17.72
CA HIS A 177 -14.02 4.49 -19.05
C HIS A 177 -15.01 3.32 -18.96
N GLN A 178 -15.78 3.11 -20.02
CA GLN A 178 -16.68 1.97 -20.15
C GLN A 178 -16.81 1.53 -21.60
N VAL A 179 -16.65 0.22 -21.83
CA VAL A 179 -16.93 -0.44 -23.10
C VAL A 179 -17.90 -1.59 -22.83
N LYS A 180 -19.12 -1.50 -23.38
CA LYS A 180 -20.22 -2.42 -23.06
C LYS A 180 -20.41 -2.53 -21.53
N GLU A 181 -20.24 -3.72 -20.98
CA GLU A 181 -20.37 -4.02 -19.54
C GLU A 181 -19.05 -3.84 -18.77
N LEU A 182 -17.92 -3.68 -19.47
CA LEU A 182 -16.62 -3.51 -18.84
C LEU A 182 -16.37 -2.05 -18.51
N ALA A 183 -16.32 -1.72 -17.22
CA ALA A 183 -15.94 -0.40 -16.72
C ALA A 183 -14.55 -0.46 -16.07
N TRP A 184 -13.74 0.58 -16.30
CA TRP A 184 -12.45 0.73 -15.64
C TRP A 184 -12.14 2.18 -15.31
N THR A 185 -11.21 2.37 -14.38
CA THR A 185 -10.67 3.66 -13.97
C THR A 185 -9.17 3.66 -14.20
N LEU A 186 -8.66 4.77 -14.75
CA LEU A 186 -7.23 5.07 -14.74
C LEU A 186 -6.98 6.25 -13.80
N ARG A 187 -5.92 6.17 -13.01
CA ARG A 187 -5.45 7.23 -12.13
C ARG A 187 -3.98 7.52 -12.45
N PHE A 188 -3.65 8.79 -12.53
CA PHE A 188 -2.28 9.28 -12.70
C PHE A 188 -2.04 10.28 -11.58
N GLU A 189 -1.09 9.99 -10.71
CA GLU A 189 -0.89 10.69 -9.43
C GLU A 189 0.57 11.06 -9.26
N VAL A 190 0.79 12.20 -8.62
CA VAL A 190 2.12 12.70 -8.29
C VAL A 190 2.10 13.16 -6.84
N PRO A 191 2.71 12.39 -5.91
CA PRO A 191 3.09 12.90 -4.61
C PRO A 191 4.00 14.13 -4.76
N LEU A 192 3.56 15.26 -4.21
CA LEU A 192 4.26 16.55 -4.24
C LEU A 192 5.03 16.82 -2.94
N ALA A 193 4.54 16.27 -1.82
CA ALA A 193 5.18 16.38 -0.52
C ALA A 193 5.18 15.01 0.15
N VAL A 194 6.36 14.54 0.54
CA VAL A 194 6.56 13.33 1.35
C VAL A 194 7.46 13.72 2.50
N ASN A 195 7.12 13.32 3.73
CA ASN A 195 7.91 13.75 4.89
C ASN A 195 9.27 13.04 5.03
N ARG A 196 9.41 11.84 4.45
CA ARG A 196 10.67 11.08 4.34
C ARG A 196 10.97 10.79 2.87
N TRP A 197 11.60 11.74 2.19
CA TRP A 197 11.95 11.55 0.79
C TRP A 197 12.98 10.44 0.56
N ASP A 198 13.85 10.16 1.53
CA ASP A 198 14.84 9.08 1.44
C ASP A 198 14.20 7.69 1.37
N ASP A 199 12.94 7.56 1.82
CA ASP A 199 12.13 6.35 1.81
C ASP A 199 11.01 6.40 0.74
N ALA A 200 11.03 7.43 -0.13
CA ALA A 200 10.04 7.60 -1.19
C ALA A 200 10.25 6.60 -2.33
N ARG A 201 9.16 6.28 -3.04
CA ARG A 201 9.10 5.22 -4.06
C ARG A 201 10.22 5.27 -5.11
N ASP A 202 10.53 6.46 -5.61
CA ASP A 202 11.48 6.69 -6.71
C ASP A 202 12.72 7.47 -6.25
N PHE A 203 13.09 7.37 -4.97
CA PHE A 203 14.21 8.14 -4.43
C PHE A 203 15.55 7.75 -5.06
N THR A 204 16.21 8.72 -5.68
CA THR A 204 17.63 8.64 -6.07
C THR A 204 18.39 9.78 -5.37
N PRO A 205 19.54 9.53 -4.73
CA PRO A 205 20.33 10.58 -4.08
C PRO A 205 20.68 11.71 -5.05
N GLY A 206 20.30 12.94 -4.70
CA GLY A 206 20.53 14.13 -5.54
C GLY A 206 19.46 14.42 -6.58
N ASP A 207 18.43 13.58 -6.68
CA ASP A 207 17.33 13.78 -7.63
C ASP A 207 16.27 14.74 -7.09
N LYS A 208 15.44 15.26 -8.00
CA LYS A 208 14.32 16.13 -7.65
C LYS A 208 13.28 15.30 -6.89
N ARG A 209 12.72 15.89 -5.83
CA ARG A 209 11.64 15.34 -5.00
C ARG A 209 10.36 15.16 -5.83
N PHE A 210 10.31 14.09 -6.61
CA PHE A 210 9.25 13.77 -7.54
C PHE A 210 9.03 12.26 -7.52
N ALA A 211 7.79 11.84 -7.33
CA ALA A 211 7.38 10.44 -7.45
C ALA A 211 6.17 10.41 -8.39
N PHE A 212 6.19 9.57 -9.42
CA PHE A 212 5.05 9.45 -10.32
C PHE A 212 4.41 8.07 -10.17
N ARG A 213 3.08 8.06 -10.16
CA ARG A 213 2.29 6.86 -10.02
C ARG A 213 1.19 6.82 -11.06
N TRP A 214 0.93 5.62 -11.58
CA TRP A 214 -0.29 5.35 -12.33
C TRP A 214 -0.94 4.06 -11.83
N GLN A 215 -2.27 3.99 -11.95
CA GLN A 215 -3.07 2.85 -11.50
C GLN A 215 -4.22 2.58 -12.47
N VAL A 216 -4.50 1.31 -12.71
CA VAL A 216 -5.70 0.83 -13.41
C VAL A 216 -6.56 0.05 -12.44
N SER A 217 -7.86 0.28 -12.44
CA SER A 217 -8.80 -0.44 -11.60
C SER A 217 -10.06 -0.84 -12.35
N LEU A 218 -10.43 -2.11 -12.25
CA LEU A 218 -11.68 -2.68 -12.78
C LEU A 218 -12.84 -2.61 -11.76
N GLY A 219 -12.59 -2.04 -10.58
CA GLY A 219 -13.56 -1.88 -9.49
C GLY A 219 -13.37 -0.55 -8.76
N SER A 220 -14.06 -0.36 -7.65
CA SER A 220 -13.79 0.79 -6.79
C SER A 220 -12.44 0.62 -6.08
N SER A 221 -11.53 1.58 -6.27
CA SER A 221 -10.21 1.62 -5.62
C SER A 221 -10.05 2.86 -4.75
N PHE A 222 -9.53 2.68 -3.55
CA PHE A 222 -8.88 3.71 -2.73
C PHE A 222 -7.37 3.64 -2.93
#